data_AF-A0AAW8WJF7-F1
#
_entry.id   AF-A0AAW8WJF7-F1
#
_cell.length_a   1.000
_cell.length_b   1.000
_cell.length_c   1.000
_cell.angle_alpha   90.00
_cell.angle_beta   90.00
_cell.angle_gamma   90.00
#
_symmetry.space_group_name_H-M   'P 1'
#
loop_
_entity.id
_entity.type
_entity.pdbx_description
1 polymer ?
#
loop_
_entity_poly.entity_id
_entity_poly.type
_entity_poly.pdbx_seq_one_letter_code
_entity_poly.pdbx_strand_id
1 'polypeptide(L)' 'MLEEYDPTTENYTGRKVHCLITYMTTFKQAPGYVVLGTKKLGTV' A
#
# COMPACT_ATOMS: atom_id res chain seq x y z
N MET A 1 -2.09 5.77 -2.45
CA MET A 1 -1.04 5.61 -3.49
C MET A 1 0.11 4.87 -2.85
N LEU A 2 0.67 3.85 -3.50
CA LEU A 2 1.86 3.13 -3.03
C LEU A 2 3.03 3.49 -3.94
N GLU A 3 4.19 3.75 -3.36
CA GLU A 3 5.43 4.07 -4.08
C GLU A 3 6.46 2.96 -3.85
N GLU A 4 7.12 2.53 -4.92
CA GLU A 4 8.13 1.48 -4.84
C GLU A 4 9.44 2.05 -4.30
N TYR A 5 9.94 1.42 -3.24
CA TYR A 5 11.24 1.70 -2.64
C TYR A 5 12.19 0.53 -2.91
N ASP A 6 13.36 0.81 -3.46
CA ASP A 6 14.43 -0.17 -3.63
C ASP A 6 15.39 -0.10 -2.44
N PRO A 7 15.42 -1.14 -1.58
CA PRO A 7 16.30 -1.16 -0.42
C PRO A 7 17.79 -1.32 -0.77
N THR A 8 18.12 -1.76 -1.99
CA THR A 8 19.52 -1.95 -2.43
C THR A 8 20.18 -0.62 -2.74
N THR A 9 19.42 0.26 -3.39
CA THR A 9 19.88 1.62 -3.74
C THR A 9 19.47 2.65 -2.71
N GLU A 10 18.68 2.27 -1.70
CA GLU A 10 18.08 3.15 -0.69
C GLU A 10 17.28 4.32 -1.29
N ASN A 11 16.64 4.09 -2.44
CA ASN A 11 15.97 5.11 -3.23
C ASN A 11 14.59 4.67 -3.72
N TYR A 12 13.72 5.66 -3.95
CA TYR A 12 12.45 5.43 -4.63
C TYR A 12 12.67 5.28 -6.14
N THR A 13 12.06 4.28 -6.75
CA THR A 13 12.26 3.98 -8.18
C THR A 13 11.46 4.89 -9.11
N GLY A 14 10.55 5.70 -8.55
CA GLY A 14 9.58 6.49 -9.31
C GLY A 14 8.34 5.71 -9.76
N ARG A 15 8.31 4.38 -9.60
CA ARG A 15 7.10 3.59 -9.89
C ARG A 15 6.03 3.82 -8.83
N LYS A 16 4.79 4.02 -9.30
CA LYS A 16 3.63 4.27 -8.45
C LYS A 16 2.50 3.32 -8.77
N VAL A 17 1.79 2.87 -7.74
CA VAL A 17 0.58 2.05 -7.88
C VAL A 17 -0.60 2.77 -7.23
N HIS A 18 -1.64 2.99 -8.02
CA HIS A 18 -2.92 3.49 -7.53
C HIS A 18 -3.75 2.31 -7.04
N CYS A 19 -4.15 2.35 -5.77
CA CYS A 19 -4.98 1.33 -5.15
C CYS A 19 -6.23 1.99 -4.56
N LEU A 20 -7.38 1.37 -4.79
CA LEU A 20 -8.60 1.67 -4.06
C LEU A 20 -8.64 0.81 -2.79
N ILE A 21 -8.90 1.43 -1.64
CA ILE A 21 -9.19 0.70 -0.42
C ILE A 21 -10.63 0.20 -0.52
N THR A 22 -10.84 -1.11 -0.44
CA THR A 22 -12.16 -1.75 -0.56
C THR A 22 -12.67 -2.32 0.76
N TYR A 23 -11.80 -2.46 1.76
CA TYR A 23 -12.13 -3.00 3.07
C TYR A 23 -11.15 -2.47 4.12
N MET A 24 -11.62 -2.30 5.35
CA MET A 24 -10.79 -1.91 6.50
C MET A 24 -11.25 -2.68 7.74
N THR A 25 -10.30 -3.21 8.52
CA THR A 25 -10.60 -3.87 9.80
C THR A 25 -9.49 -3.66 10.82
N THR A 26 -9.87 -3.63 12.09
CA THR A 26 -8.96 -3.64 13.26
C THR A 26 -8.89 -5.01 13.92
N PHE A 27 -9.58 -6.03 13.37
CA PHE A 27 -9.71 -7.34 14.01
C PHE A 27 -8.34 -7.97 14.30
N LYS A 28 -8.08 -8.26 15.58
CA LYS A 28 -6.83 -8.84 16.11
C LYS A 28 -5.56 -8.07 15.75
N GLN A 29 -5.66 -6.79 15.41
CA GLN A 29 -4.49 -5.94 15.18
C GLN A 29 -4.00 -5.32 16.49
N ALA A 30 -2.71 -5.02 16.55
CA ALA A 30 -2.16 -4.25 17.66
C ALA A 30 -2.84 -2.87 17.77
N PRO A 31 -2.90 -2.24 18.95
CA PRO A 31 -3.48 -0.92 19.11
C PRO A 31 -2.91 0.09 18.10
N GLY A 32 -3.80 0.75 17.35
CA GLY A 32 -3.42 1.72 16.31
C GLY A 32 -3.21 1.13 14.90
N TYR A 33 -3.26 -0.19 14.72
CA TYR A 33 -3.10 -0.84 13.41
C TYR A 33 -4.43 -1.26 12.78
N VAL A 34 -4.45 -1.25 11.44
CA VAL A 34 -5.57 -1.71 10.61
C VAL A 34 -5.06 -2.57 9.46
N VAL A 35 -5.90 -3.50 9.01
CA VAL A 35 -5.71 -4.20 7.74
C VAL A 35 -6.57 -3.52 6.69
N LEU A 36 -5.94 -3.16 5.56
CA LEU A 36 -6.61 -2.57 4.40
C LEU A 36 -6.68 -3.59 3.26
N GLY A 37 -7.89 -3.95 2.87
CA GLY A 37 -8.11 -4.64 1.60
C GLY A 37 -7.94 -3.64 0.46
N THR A 38 -7.11 -3.97 -0.53
CA THR A 38 -6.81 -3.06 -1.65
C THR A 38 -7.12 -3.71 -2.99
N LYS A 39 -7.62 -2.91 -3.93
CA LYS A 39 -7.78 -3.28 -5.33
C LYS A 39 -6.91 -2.37 -6.19
N LYS A 40 -6.02 -2.97 -6.98
CA LYS A 40 -5.20 -2.25 -7.97
C LYS A 40 -6.12 -1.56 -8.97
N LEU A 41 -5.98 -0.25 -9.09
CA LEU A 41 -6.51 0.51 -10.22
C LEU A 41 -5.47 0.38 -11.33
N GLY A 42 -5.89 0.08 -12.55
CA GLY A 42 -4.98 -0.17 -13.68
C GLY A 42 -3.92 0.91 -13.84
N THR A 43 -2.80 0.57 -14.47
CA THR A 43 -1.83 1.58 -14.91
C THR A 43 -2.51 2.47 -15.94
N VAL A 44 -2.54 3.78 -15.67
CA VAL A 44 -2.73 4.79 -16.73
C VAL A 44 -1.66 4.64 -17.79
#